data_AF-A0A9W4WUZ1-F1
#
_entry.id   AF-A0A9W4WUZ1-F1
#
_cell.length_a   1.000
_cell.length_b   1.000
_cell.length_c   1.000
_cell.angle_alpha   90.00
_cell.angle_beta   90.00
_cell.angle_gamma   90.00
#
_symmetry.space_group_name_H-M   'P 1'
#
loop_
_entity.id
_entity.type
_entity.pdbx_description
1 polymer ?
#
loop_
_entity_poly.entity_id
_entity_poly.type
_entity_poly.pdbx_seq_one_letter_code
_entity_poly.pdbx_strand_id
1 'polypeptide(L)'
;MGKNKGNGRNSSSKKSKNIHNRHKEHVLSINNEYTSEESFYEITNQKVDDNKGSNIPMPLSMWDFGHCDPKKCSGKKLVRLNIVKELKISTRFRGIVLSPEGKQAVSPADRAIVQEYGIAVVDCSWAKLDNVPFSKLKTGNDRLLPYLVATNPVNYGRPWKLNCVEAYAACFYITGFKEYAQELLSKFKWGHSFLTLNGELLSKYVQCEDSIEVVKVQNDWLTHLKEEYSQAREKGK
;
A
#
# COMPACT_ATOMS: atom_id res chain seq x y z
N MET A 1 -43.99 50.37 -9.23
CA MET A 1 -44.40 49.08 -9.85
C MET A 1 -43.31 48.67 -10.82
N GLY A 2 -42.60 47.55 -10.81
CA GLY A 2 -42.39 46.45 -9.88
C GLY A 2 -41.14 45.71 -10.42
N LYS A 3 -40.20 45.35 -9.54
CA LYS A 3 -38.99 44.56 -9.86
C LYS A 3 -39.32 43.06 -9.78
N ASN A 4 -38.93 42.25 -10.77
CA ASN A 4 -38.79 40.78 -10.68
C ASN A 4 -37.70 40.35 -11.68
N LYS A 5 -36.49 39.93 -11.24
CA LYS A 5 -36.04 38.59 -10.80
C LYS A 5 -36.10 37.51 -11.89
N GLY A 6 -34.93 36.97 -12.27
CA GLY A 6 -34.78 35.74 -13.05
C GLY A 6 -33.32 35.40 -13.34
N ASN A 7 -32.69 34.66 -12.42
CA ASN A 7 -31.30 34.16 -12.49
C ASN A 7 -31.32 32.77 -13.16
N GLY A 8 -30.50 32.51 -14.18
CA GLY A 8 -30.44 31.20 -14.86
C GLY A 8 -28.99 30.70 -14.97
N ARG A 9 -28.60 29.79 -14.07
CA ARG A 9 -27.30 29.08 -14.07
C ARG A 9 -27.46 27.63 -14.51
N ASN A 10 -26.57 27.21 -15.42
CA ASN A 10 -25.96 25.89 -15.65
C ASN A 10 -26.75 24.58 -15.40
N SER A 11 -26.94 23.81 -16.48
CA SER A 11 -27.30 22.40 -16.48
C SER A 11 -26.12 21.50 -16.93
N SER A 12 -25.41 20.90 -15.97
CA SER A 12 -24.50 19.78 -16.27
C SER A 12 -24.12 19.00 -14.99
N SER A 13 -24.92 18.02 -14.58
CA SER A 13 -24.57 17.14 -13.44
C SER A 13 -25.19 15.73 -13.44
N LYS A 14 -25.60 15.17 -14.59
CA LYS A 14 -26.26 13.84 -14.62
C LYS A 14 -25.40 12.65 -15.07
N LYS A 15 -24.18 12.84 -15.61
CA LYS A 15 -23.33 11.70 -16.09
C LYS A 15 -22.44 11.03 -15.03
N SER A 16 -22.16 11.65 -13.87
CA SER A 16 -21.27 11.09 -12.83
C SER A 16 -21.87 9.99 -11.95
N LYS A 17 -23.20 9.80 -11.95
CA LYS A 17 -23.86 8.86 -11.02
C LYS A 17 -23.86 7.41 -11.52
N ASN A 18 -23.70 7.17 -12.83
CA ASN A 18 -23.83 5.83 -13.41
C ASN A 18 -22.56 4.98 -13.32
N ILE A 19 -21.37 5.59 -13.25
CA ILE A 19 -20.09 4.87 -13.08
C ILE A 19 -19.98 4.30 -11.65
N HIS A 20 -20.51 5.04 -10.67
CA HIS A 20 -20.51 4.63 -9.26
C HIS A 20 -21.38 3.39 -9.01
N ASN A 21 -22.50 3.23 -9.72
CA ASN A 21 -23.37 2.06 -9.56
C ASN A 21 -22.80 0.79 -10.18
N ARG A 22 -22.10 0.88 -11.32
CA ARG A 22 -21.51 -0.30 -11.98
C ARG A 22 -20.31 -0.88 -11.22
N HIS A 23 -19.50 -0.03 -10.58
CA HIS A 23 -18.45 -0.46 -9.66
C HIS A 23 -19.02 -1.13 -8.41
N LYS A 24 -20.20 -0.70 -7.94
CA LYS A 24 -20.85 -1.27 -6.75
C LYS A 24 -21.32 -2.71 -6.99
N GLU A 25 -21.84 -3.01 -8.18
CA GLU A 25 -22.29 -4.37 -8.52
C GLU A 25 -21.14 -5.34 -8.77
N HIS A 26 -20.02 -4.88 -9.35
CA HIS A 26 -18.84 -5.73 -9.51
C HIS A 26 -18.21 -6.10 -8.14
N VAL A 27 -18.17 -5.13 -7.21
CA VAL A 27 -17.72 -5.33 -5.83
C VAL A 27 -18.61 -6.33 -5.07
N LEU A 28 -19.93 -6.33 -5.32
CA LEU A 28 -20.85 -7.26 -4.65
C LEU A 28 -20.68 -8.73 -5.09
N SER A 29 -20.25 -8.98 -6.32
CA SER A 29 -20.04 -10.36 -6.82
C SER A 29 -18.76 -11.03 -6.29
N ILE A 30 -17.74 -10.23 -5.91
CA ILE A 30 -16.44 -10.71 -5.43
C ILE A 30 -16.48 -11.03 -3.91
N ASN A 31 -17.46 -10.47 -3.19
CA ASN A 31 -17.56 -10.59 -1.73
C ASN A 31 -17.99 -11.97 -1.20
N ASN A 32 -18.39 -12.91 -2.07
CA ASN A 32 -19.02 -14.14 -1.58
C ASN A 32 -18.04 -15.24 -1.12
N GLU A 33 -16.72 -15.01 -1.20
CA GLU A 33 -15.72 -16.01 -0.80
C GLU A 33 -14.65 -15.52 0.18
N TYR A 34 -14.72 -14.28 0.67
CA TYR A 34 -13.74 -13.81 1.67
C TYR A 34 -14.36 -12.83 2.66
N THR A 35 -14.49 -13.30 3.91
CA THR A 35 -14.85 -12.56 5.14
C THR A 35 -16.28 -11.99 5.19
N SER A 36 -17.06 -12.47 6.18
CA SER A 36 -18.44 -12.00 6.44
C SER A 36 -18.49 -10.49 6.72
N GLU A 37 -19.59 -9.83 6.35
CA GLU A 37 -19.80 -8.39 6.63
C GLU A 37 -19.63 -8.04 8.12
N GLU A 38 -19.93 -9.00 9.02
CA GLU A 38 -19.70 -8.87 10.46
C GLU A 38 -18.21 -8.70 10.81
N SER A 39 -17.32 -9.47 10.18
CA SER A 39 -15.86 -9.36 10.41
C SER A 39 -15.29 -8.01 9.95
N PHE A 40 -15.85 -7.42 8.89
CA PHE A 40 -15.47 -6.11 8.39
C PHE A 40 -15.95 -4.97 9.31
N TYR A 41 -17.17 -5.09 9.84
CA TYR A 41 -17.73 -4.12 10.77
C TYR A 41 -17.02 -4.12 12.14
N GLU A 42 -16.51 -5.26 12.58
CA GLU A 42 -15.67 -5.36 13.78
C GLU A 42 -14.30 -4.69 13.60
N ILE A 43 -13.63 -4.88 12.45
CA ILE A 43 -12.32 -4.29 12.17
C ILE A 43 -12.38 -2.75 12.16
N THR A 44 -13.45 -2.17 11.61
CA THR A 44 -13.61 -0.70 11.54
C THR A 44 -13.96 -0.04 12.87
N ASN A 45 -14.51 -0.79 13.83
CA ASN A 45 -14.92 -0.29 15.15
C ASN A 45 -13.95 -0.63 16.29
N GLN A 46 -12.87 -1.37 16.03
CA GLN A 46 -11.83 -1.58 17.03
C GLN A 46 -11.15 -0.25 17.39
N LYS A 47 -11.25 0.13 18.67
CA LYS A 47 -10.40 1.18 19.24
C LYS A 47 -8.95 0.77 19.03
N VAL A 48 -8.17 1.65 18.40
CA VAL A 48 -6.72 1.47 18.25
C VAL A 48 -6.12 1.49 19.65
N ASP A 49 -5.86 0.31 20.21
CA ASP A 49 -5.13 0.17 21.47
C ASP A 49 -3.63 0.27 21.16
N ASP A 50 -3.08 1.47 21.39
CA ASP A 50 -1.68 1.79 21.20
C ASP A 50 -0.78 1.14 22.29
N ASN A 51 -1.34 0.50 23.34
CA ASN A 51 -0.58 -0.09 24.47
C ASN A 51 -0.32 -1.59 24.35
N LYS A 52 -0.89 -2.29 23.37
CA LYS A 52 -0.60 -3.71 23.13
C LYS A 52 0.64 -3.81 22.23
N GLY A 53 1.70 -4.45 22.73
CA GLY A 53 2.90 -4.76 21.94
C GLY A 53 2.54 -5.51 20.65
N SER A 54 3.37 -5.37 19.61
CA SER A 54 3.14 -6.04 18.33
C SER A 54 3.34 -7.56 18.46
N ASN A 55 2.49 -8.33 17.80
CA ASN A 55 2.60 -9.80 17.75
C ASN A 55 3.46 -10.28 16.57
N ILE A 56 4.10 -9.36 15.84
CA ILE A 56 4.97 -9.67 14.71
C ILE A 56 6.29 -10.22 15.26
N PRO A 57 6.62 -11.50 15.02
CA PRO A 57 7.83 -12.10 15.58
C PRO A 57 9.08 -11.75 14.77
N MET A 58 8.91 -11.24 13.55
CA MET A 58 10.01 -10.86 12.66
C MET A 58 10.51 -9.43 12.95
N PRO A 59 11.83 -9.19 12.87
CA PRO A 59 12.38 -7.84 13.00
C PRO A 59 11.85 -6.90 11.91
N LEU A 60 11.34 -5.74 12.30
CA LEU A 60 11.08 -4.63 11.38
C LEU A 60 12.04 -3.48 11.66
N SER A 61 12.62 -2.91 10.61
CA SER A 61 13.69 -1.91 10.76
C SER A 61 13.69 -0.85 9.68
N MET A 62 14.09 0.37 9.99
CA MET A 62 14.15 1.42 8.96
C MET A 62 15.42 2.24 9.06
N TRP A 63 15.94 2.66 7.91
CA TRP A 63 16.83 3.82 7.85
C TRP A 63 15.98 5.06 7.67
N ASP A 64 16.11 6.02 8.59
CA ASP A 64 15.48 7.33 8.47
C ASP A 64 16.52 8.40 8.14
N PHE A 65 16.22 9.21 7.14
CA PHE A 65 17.06 10.33 6.72
C PHE A 65 16.47 11.70 7.12
N GLY A 66 15.38 11.73 7.90
CA GLY A 66 14.80 12.99 8.40
C GLY A 66 14.21 13.87 7.30
N HIS A 67 13.85 13.27 6.16
CA HIS A 67 13.33 13.98 4.99
C HIS A 67 11.81 14.23 5.06
N CYS A 68 11.13 13.63 6.05
CA CYS A 68 9.68 13.67 6.25
C CYS A 68 9.34 14.37 7.58
N ASP A 69 8.14 14.96 7.69
CA ASP A 69 7.59 15.44 8.96
C ASP A 69 7.40 14.25 9.92
N PRO A 70 8.11 14.17 11.06
CA PRO A 70 8.02 13.02 11.98
C PRO A 70 6.62 12.78 12.55
N LYS A 71 5.76 13.81 12.59
CA LYS A 71 4.38 13.66 13.09
C LYS A 71 3.46 12.98 12.08
N LYS A 72 3.78 13.09 10.78
CA LYS A 72 3.00 12.53 9.67
C LYS A 72 3.61 11.27 9.09
N CYS A 73 4.90 11.02 9.33
CA CYS A 73 5.59 9.84 8.84
C CYS A 73 5.03 8.55 9.49
N SER A 74 4.59 7.62 8.64
CA SER A 74 4.10 6.31 9.09
C SER A 74 5.21 5.44 9.68
N GLY A 75 6.43 5.51 9.13
CA GLY A 75 7.62 4.86 9.69
C GLY A 75 7.91 5.33 11.12
N LYS A 76 8.03 6.66 11.32
CA LYS A 76 8.19 7.25 12.66
C LYS A 76 7.05 6.92 13.62
N LYS A 77 5.81 6.77 13.13
CA LYS A 77 4.71 6.27 13.97
C LYS A 77 4.97 4.85 14.45
N LEU A 78 5.38 3.94 13.57
CA LEU A 78 5.70 2.55 13.93
C LEU A 78 6.89 2.46 14.90
N VAL A 79 7.87 3.35 14.79
CA VAL A 79 8.98 3.47 15.75
C VAL A 79 8.46 3.87 17.14
N ARG A 80 7.57 4.88 17.22
CA ARG A 80 6.96 5.30 18.50
C ARG A 80 6.12 4.22 19.16
N LEU A 81 5.56 3.31 18.36
CA LEU A 81 4.82 2.13 18.83
C LEU A 81 5.72 0.95 19.19
N ASN A 82 7.06 1.11 19.12
CA ASN A 82 8.06 0.05 19.34
C ASN A 82 7.91 -1.17 18.40
N ILE A 83 7.35 -0.97 17.20
CA ILE A 83 7.16 -2.03 16.19
C ILE A 83 8.35 -2.07 15.22
N VAL A 84 8.87 -0.89 14.85
CA VAL A 84 9.99 -0.73 13.91
C VAL A 84 11.19 -0.17 14.66
N LYS A 85 12.37 -0.72 14.41
CA LYS A 85 13.65 -0.23 14.94
C LYS A 85 14.35 0.69 13.96
N GLU A 86 14.85 1.83 14.41
CA GLU A 86 15.70 2.69 13.58
C GLU A 86 17.13 2.16 13.50
N LEU A 87 17.67 2.14 12.29
CA LEU A 87 19.01 1.68 11.98
C LEU A 87 19.94 2.87 11.72
N LYS A 88 21.18 2.75 12.21
CA LYS A 88 22.27 3.61 11.76
C LYS A 88 22.68 3.19 10.35
N ILE A 89 23.18 4.13 9.54
CA ILE A 89 23.66 3.87 8.18
C ILE A 89 24.70 2.72 8.14
N SER A 90 25.57 2.63 9.15
CA SER A 90 26.60 1.60 9.25
C SER A 90 26.08 0.21 9.64
N THR A 91 24.82 0.12 10.10
CA THR A 91 24.20 -1.14 10.52
C THR A 91 23.84 -1.97 9.29
N ARG A 92 24.26 -3.25 9.29
CA ARG A 92 23.84 -4.21 8.26
C ARG A 92 22.47 -4.78 8.59
N PHE A 93 21.60 -4.86 7.58
CA PHE A 93 20.36 -5.62 7.64
C PHE A 93 20.47 -6.83 6.71
N ARG A 94 20.05 -8.01 7.19
CA ARG A 94 20.16 -9.28 6.44
C ARG A 94 18.87 -9.65 5.72
N GLY A 95 17.74 -9.14 6.18
CA GLY A 95 16.42 -9.42 5.62
C GLY A 95 16.14 -8.66 4.34
N ILE A 96 14.87 -8.66 3.94
CA ILE A 96 14.40 -7.96 2.75
C ILE A 96 14.47 -6.46 2.97
N VAL A 97 15.07 -5.72 2.04
CA VAL A 97 15.09 -4.26 2.07
C VAL A 97 14.24 -3.71 0.93
N LEU A 98 13.16 -3.03 1.28
CA LEU A 98 12.30 -2.35 0.32
C LEU A 98 12.97 -1.03 -0.08
N SER A 99 13.53 -1.02 -1.29
CA SER A 99 14.41 0.04 -1.78
C SER A 99 14.19 0.27 -3.28
N PRO A 100 14.26 1.52 -3.76
CA PRO A 100 14.25 1.81 -5.20
C PRO A 100 15.47 1.22 -5.94
N GLU A 101 16.53 0.85 -5.23
CA GLU A 101 17.73 0.18 -5.78
C GLU A 101 17.54 -1.34 -5.98
N GLY A 102 16.39 -1.87 -5.58
CA GLY A 102 16.06 -3.28 -5.79
C GLY A 102 16.08 -3.66 -7.27
N LYS A 103 16.53 -4.88 -7.58
CA LYS A 103 16.54 -5.43 -8.94
C LYS A 103 15.47 -6.49 -9.17
N GLN A 104 14.88 -6.97 -8.09
CA GLN A 104 13.82 -7.98 -8.07
C GLN A 104 12.61 -7.37 -7.38
N ALA A 105 11.41 -7.72 -7.83
CA ALA A 105 10.19 -7.43 -7.10
C ALA A 105 10.08 -8.35 -5.88
N VAL A 106 9.44 -7.87 -4.81
CA VAL A 106 9.03 -8.74 -3.71
C VAL A 106 8.14 -9.85 -4.26
N SER A 107 8.39 -11.09 -3.84
CA SER A 107 7.64 -12.26 -4.27
C SER A 107 7.48 -13.30 -3.16
N PRO A 108 6.60 -14.30 -3.30
CA PRO A 108 6.47 -15.39 -2.32
C PRO A 108 7.78 -16.14 -2.03
N ALA A 109 8.71 -16.22 -3.00
CA ALA A 109 10.05 -16.77 -2.78
C ALA A 109 10.86 -16.07 -1.66
N ASP A 110 10.52 -14.82 -1.31
CA ASP A 110 11.20 -14.08 -0.24
C ASP A 110 10.73 -14.49 1.17
N ARG A 111 9.73 -15.36 1.29
CA ARG A 111 9.09 -15.74 2.56
C ARG A 111 10.08 -16.21 3.62
N ALA A 112 11.02 -17.08 3.27
CA ALA A 112 12.00 -17.61 4.22
C ALA A 112 12.93 -16.50 4.76
N ILE A 113 13.37 -15.58 3.90
CA ILE A 113 14.22 -14.44 4.28
C ILE A 113 13.45 -13.49 5.21
N VAL A 114 12.18 -13.21 4.89
CA VAL A 114 11.31 -12.39 5.75
C VAL A 114 11.13 -13.04 7.11
N GLN A 115 10.86 -14.36 7.15
CA GLN A 115 10.64 -15.08 8.41
C GLN A 115 11.88 -15.08 9.31
N GLU A 116 13.06 -15.30 8.73
CA GLU A 116 14.30 -15.44 9.49
C GLU A 116 14.93 -14.10 9.86
N TYR A 117 14.92 -13.13 8.94
CA TYR A 117 15.69 -11.89 9.07
C TYR A 117 14.84 -10.62 9.05
N GLY A 118 13.56 -10.72 8.72
CA GLY A 118 12.63 -9.60 8.75
C GLY A 118 12.67 -8.70 7.53
N ILE A 119 12.09 -7.50 7.69
CA ILE A 119 11.93 -6.51 6.62
C ILE A 119 12.50 -5.17 7.07
N ALA A 120 13.16 -4.47 6.15
CA ALA A 120 13.51 -3.09 6.33
C ALA A 120 13.05 -2.18 5.20
N VAL A 121 12.84 -0.91 5.53
CA VAL A 121 12.52 0.16 4.55
C VAL A 121 13.55 1.28 4.62
N VAL A 122 13.70 1.99 3.50
CA VAL A 122 14.45 3.24 3.45
C VAL A 122 13.46 4.41 3.50
N ASP A 123 13.26 4.99 4.69
CA ASP A 123 12.34 6.12 4.90
C ASP A 123 12.97 7.42 4.41
N CYS A 124 12.44 7.92 3.30
CA CYS A 124 12.82 9.19 2.72
C CYS A 124 11.63 9.80 1.99
N SER A 125 11.63 11.12 1.83
CA SER A 125 10.61 11.75 1.00
C SER A 125 10.89 11.45 -0.46
N TRP A 126 9.83 11.19 -1.22
CA TRP A 126 9.91 10.97 -2.67
C TRP A 126 10.63 12.10 -3.43
N ALA A 127 10.64 13.31 -2.88
CA ALA A 127 11.30 14.48 -3.47
C ALA A 127 12.81 14.56 -3.19
N LYS A 128 13.34 13.72 -2.29
CA LYS A 128 14.74 13.73 -1.85
C LYS A 128 15.41 12.36 -1.99
N LEU A 129 14.93 11.53 -2.91
CA LEU A 129 15.53 10.21 -3.18
C LEU A 129 17.00 10.34 -3.58
N ASP A 130 17.32 11.31 -4.43
CA ASP A 130 18.70 11.54 -4.92
C ASP A 130 19.68 11.92 -3.80
N ASN A 131 19.18 12.34 -2.64
CA ASN A 131 20.00 12.69 -1.48
C ASN A 131 20.28 11.51 -0.54
N VAL A 132 19.66 10.35 -0.80
CA VAL A 132 19.86 9.16 0.02
C VAL A 132 21.15 8.46 -0.42
N PRO A 133 22.13 8.26 0.48
CA PRO A 133 23.39 7.61 0.14
C PRO A 133 23.20 6.08 0.08
N PHE A 134 22.44 5.59 -0.89
CA PHE A 134 22.12 4.15 -1.02
C PHE A 134 23.37 3.27 -1.06
N SER A 135 24.45 3.73 -1.71
CA SER A 135 25.74 3.02 -1.76
C SER A 135 26.40 2.81 -0.40
N LYS A 136 26.02 3.56 0.64
CA LYS A 136 26.52 3.40 2.01
C LYS A 136 25.66 2.45 2.85
N LEU A 137 24.45 2.13 2.40
CA LEU A 137 23.56 1.22 3.12
C LEU A 137 24.09 -0.21 2.98
N LYS A 138 24.29 -0.88 4.12
CA LYS A 138 24.76 -2.27 4.13
C LYS A 138 23.59 -3.22 3.94
N THR A 139 23.14 -3.37 2.70
CA THR A 139 22.02 -4.23 2.30
C THR A 139 22.48 -5.44 1.48
N GLY A 140 21.56 -6.32 1.08
CA GLY A 140 21.91 -7.56 0.39
C GLY A 140 20.74 -8.23 -0.32
N ASN A 141 19.52 -8.04 0.19
CA ASN A 141 18.29 -8.57 -0.38
C ASN A 141 17.32 -7.44 -0.73
N ASP A 142 17.75 -6.57 -1.65
CA ASP A 142 16.98 -5.38 -2.01
C ASP A 142 15.86 -5.77 -2.97
N ARG A 143 14.65 -5.29 -2.71
CA ARG A 143 13.44 -5.56 -3.48
C ARG A 143 12.69 -4.28 -3.81
N LEU A 144 12.15 -4.25 -5.02
CA LEU A 144 11.13 -3.31 -5.45
C LEU A 144 9.76 -3.82 -5.00
N LEU A 145 8.85 -2.90 -4.69
CA LEU A 145 7.44 -3.26 -4.55
C LEU A 145 6.78 -3.27 -5.93
N PRO A 146 5.96 -4.29 -6.25
CA PRO A 146 5.21 -4.30 -7.49
C PRO A 146 4.12 -3.22 -7.48
N TYR A 147 3.47 -3.01 -8.62
CA TYR A 147 2.40 -2.03 -8.78
C TYR A 147 1.32 -2.26 -7.74
N LEU A 148 1.10 -1.22 -6.95
CA LEU A 148 0.06 -1.08 -5.95
C LEU A 148 -0.31 0.40 -5.87
N VAL A 149 -1.53 0.67 -5.44
CA VAL A 149 -2.08 2.02 -5.33
C VAL A 149 -2.10 2.45 -3.87
N ALA A 150 -1.56 3.64 -3.61
CA ALA A 150 -1.52 4.21 -2.29
C ALA A 150 -2.92 4.59 -1.77
N THR A 151 -3.13 4.35 -0.49
CA THR A 151 -4.33 4.75 0.27
C THR A 151 -4.01 5.72 1.41
N ASN A 152 -2.72 5.99 1.64
CA ASN A 152 -2.29 6.98 2.60
C ASN A 152 -2.82 8.38 2.25
N PRO A 153 -3.07 9.26 3.25
CA PRO A 153 -3.66 10.59 3.02
C PRO A 153 -2.84 11.53 2.14
N VAL A 154 -1.54 11.29 1.97
CA VAL A 154 -0.65 12.18 1.20
C VAL A 154 -0.68 11.84 -0.29
N ASN A 155 -0.72 10.55 -0.63
CA ASN A 155 -0.59 10.07 -2.00
C ASN A 155 -1.79 9.23 -2.47
N TYR A 156 -2.96 9.38 -1.84
CA TYR A 156 -4.15 8.58 -2.17
C TYR A 156 -4.40 8.49 -3.67
N GLY A 157 -4.61 7.27 -4.17
CA GLY A 157 -4.86 6.97 -5.58
C GLY A 157 -3.63 7.00 -6.48
N ARG A 158 -2.44 7.35 -5.96
CA ARG A 158 -1.21 7.40 -6.76
C ARG A 158 -0.52 6.03 -6.78
N PRO A 159 -0.18 5.50 -7.97
CA PRO A 159 0.51 4.22 -8.07
C PRO A 159 1.97 4.35 -7.65
N TRP A 160 2.54 3.29 -7.08
CA TRP A 160 3.93 3.20 -6.57
C TRP A 160 4.31 4.23 -5.50
N LYS A 161 3.35 5.03 -4.99
CA LYS A 161 3.59 6.06 -3.96
C LYS A 161 3.17 5.60 -2.57
N LEU A 162 3.45 4.33 -2.28
CA LEU A 162 3.23 3.74 -0.96
C LEU A 162 4.09 4.45 0.08
N ASN A 163 3.57 4.55 1.30
CA ASN A 163 4.38 4.97 2.44
C ASN A 163 4.97 3.76 3.19
N CYS A 164 5.76 3.99 4.24
CA CYS A 164 6.47 2.94 4.96
C CYS A 164 5.56 1.82 5.51
N VAL A 165 4.42 2.15 6.11
CA VAL A 165 3.48 1.10 6.61
C VAL A 165 2.85 0.31 5.47
N GLU A 166 2.45 0.95 4.38
CA GLU A 166 1.91 0.25 3.20
C GLU A 166 2.97 -0.63 2.54
N ALA A 167 4.23 -0.20 2.53
CA ALA A 167 5.36 -0.96 2.02
C ALA A 167 5.59 -2.25 2.84
N TYR A 168 5.65 -2.15 4.17
CA TYR A 168 5.73 -3.32 5.03
C TYR A 168 4.54 -4.25 4.85
N ALA A 169 3.33 -3.69 4.84
CA ALA A 169 2.10 -4.48 4.70
C ALA A 169 2.04 -5.20 3.36
N ALA A 170 2.42 -4.54 2.26
CA ALA A 170 2.52 -5.16 0.94
C ALA A 170 3.52 -6.32 0.95
N CYS A 171 4.71 -6.12 1.52
CA CYS A 171 5.73 -7.15 1.57
C CYS A 171 5.28 -8.37 2.41
N PHE A 172 4.70 -8.14 3.59
CA PHE A 172 4.12 -9.22 4.38
C PHE A 172 3.00 -9.94 3.64
N TYR A 173 2.09 -9.21 3.02
CA TYR A 173 0.98 -9.82 2.30
C TYR A 173 1.49 -10.72 1.18
N ILE A 174 2.37 -10.19 0.31
CA ILE A 174 2.93 -10.92 -0.84
C ILE A 174 3.71 -12.15 -0.38
N THR A 175 4.45 -12.07 0.73
CA THR A 175 5.19 -13.21 1.29
C THR A 175 4.33 -14.18 2.13
N GLY A 176 3.01 -13.98 2.15
CA GLY A 176 2.04 -14.88 2.77
C GLY A 176 1.85 -14.69 4.28
N PHE A 177 2.22 -13.55 4.85
CA PHE A 177 2.00 -13.18 6.25
C PHE A 177 0.89 -12.12 6.37
N LYS A 178 -0.31 -12.47 5.90
CA LYS A 178 -1.44 -11.54 5.74
C LYS A 178 -1.87 -10.92 7.09
N GLU A 179 -1.78 -11.69 8.16
CA GLU A 179 -2.10 -11.29 9.52
C GLU A 179 -1.22 -10.13 10.02
N TYR A 180 0.08 -10.13 9.69
CA TYR A 180 1.00 -9.07 10.08
C TYR A 180 0.81 -7.81 9.23
N ALA A 181 0.42 -7.97 7.96
CA ALA A 181 -0.01 -6.85 7.13
C ALA A 181 -1.24 -6.15 7.73
N GLN A 182 -2.24 -6.93 8.15
CA GLN A 182 -3.45 -6.42 8.80
C GLN A 182 -3.14 -5.73 10.13
N GLU A 183 -2.30 -6.35 10.97
CA GLU A 183 -1.87 -5.77 12.25
C GLU A 183 -1.23 -4.40 12.07
N LEU A 184 -0.27 -4.27 11.15
CA LEU A 184 0.39 -2.99 10.87
C LEU A 184 -0.59 -1.92 10.41
N LEU A 185 -1.48 -2.26 9.48
CA LEU A 185 -2.45 -1.33 8.91
C LEU A 185 -3.52 -0.91 9.92
N SER A 186 -3.90 -1.79 10.86
CA SER A 186 -4.87 -1.49 11.94
C SER A 186 -4.45 -0.31 12.81
N LYS A 187 -3.13 -0.02 12.90
CA LYS A 187 -2.60 1.14 13.63
C LYS A 187 -2.92 2.47 12.95
N PHE A 188 -3.49 2.45 11.75
CA PHE A 188 -3.83 3.63 10.95
C PHE A 188 -5.31 3.59 10.61
N LYS A 189 -6.07 4.63 10.98
CA LYS A 189 -7.52 4.71 10.74
C LYS A 189 -7.91 4.46 9.28
N TRP A 190 -7.07 4.89 8.34
CA TRP A 190 -7.27 4.71 6.89
C TRP A 190 -6.69 3.39 6.36
N GLY A 191 -5.89 2.68 7.15
CA GLY A 191 -5.05 1.55 6.73
C GLY A 191 -5.84 0.37 6.16
N HIS A 192 -7.05 0.12 6.66
CA HIS A 192 -7.94 -0.92 6.12
C HIS A 192 -8.17 -0.75 4.60
N SER A 193 -8.18 0.49 4.11
CA SER A 193 -8.47 0.82 2.72
C SER A 193 -7.40 0.25 1.79
N PHE A 194 -6.17 0.07 2.28
CA PHE A 194 -5.06 -0.44 1.48
C PHE A 194 -5.32 -1.85 0.96
N LEU A 195 -5.76 -2.75 1.85
CA LEU A 195 -6.08 -4.13 1.51
C LEU A 195 -7.38 -4.22 0.71
N THR A 196 -8.36 -3.35 0.97
CA THR A 196 -9.58 -3.29 0.17
C THR A 196 -9.28 -2.86 -1.27
N LEU A 197 -8.51 -1.79 -1.45
CA LEU A 197 -8.21 -1.23 -2.78
C LEU A 197 -7.35 -2.16 -3.63
N ASN A 198 -6.34 -2.80 -3.00
CA ASN A 198 -5.37 -3.63 -3.72
C ASN A 198 -5.65 -5.13 -3.60
N GLY A 199 -6.77 -5.54 -2.99
CA GLY A 199 -7.01 -6.92 -2.56
C GLY A 199 -6.96 -7.95 -3.69
N GLU A 200 -7.56 -7.64 -4.84
CA GLU A 200 -7.52 -8.51 -6.02
C GLU A 200 -6.08 -8.73 -6.50
N LEU A 201 -5.31 -7.65 -6.64
CA LEU A 201 -3.96 -7.71 -7.17
C LEU A 201 -2.98 -8.35 -6.17
N LEU A 202 -3.12 -8.05 -4.88
CA LEU A 202 -2.37 -8.71 -3.80
C LEU A 202 -2.65 -10.22 -3.77
N SER A 203 -3.89 -10.64 -4.01
CA SER A 203 -4.26 -12.05 -4.08
C SER A 203 -3.59 -12.76 -5.26
N LYS A 204 -3.46 -12.09 -6.41
CA LYS A 204 -2.70 -12.61 -7.56
C LYS A 204 -1.20 -12.70 -7.25
N TYR A 205 -0.61 -11.69 -6.62
CA TYR A 205 0.83 -11.72 -6.28
C TYR A 205 1.21 -12.83 -5.29
N VAL A 206 0.33 -13.17 -4.35
CA VAL A 206 0.58 -14.28 -3.40
C VAL A 206 0.63 -15.65 -4.09
N GLN A 207 0.00 -15.79 -5.26
CA GLN A 207 0.00 -17.04 -6.02
C GLN A 207 1.23 -17.21 -6.93
N CYS A 208 2.06 -16.16 -7.05
CA CYS A 208 3.26 -16.21 -7.87
C CYS A 208 4.35 -17.08 -7.22
N GLU A 209 5.20 -17.68 -8.03
CA GLU A 209 6.38 -18.40 -7.55
C GLU A 209 7.51 -17.43 -7.18
N ASP A 210 7.80 -16.47 -8.05
CA ASP A 210 8.99 -15.63 -7.97
C ASP A 210 8.78 -14.17 -8.43
N SER A 211 9.88 -13.40 -8.41
CA SER A 211 9.88 -12.01 -8.86
C SER A 211 9.49 -11.84 -10.33
N ILE A 212 9.79 -12.82 -11.20
CA ILE A 212 9.51 -12.71 -12.63
C ILE A 212 8.00 -12.82 -12.85
N GLU A 213 7.37 -13.78 -12.19
CA GLU A 213 5.92 -13.96 -12.26
C GLU A 213 5.15 -12.78 -11.66
N VAL A 214 5.61 -12.24 -10.52
CA VAL A 214 5.03 -11.01 -9.94
C VAL A 214 5.05 -9.85 -10.95
N VAL A 215 6.18 -9.65 -11.66
CA VAL A 215 6.30 -8.60 -12.67
C VAL A 215 5.42 -8.87 -13.88
N LYS A 216 5.24 -10.14 -14.28
CA LYS A 216 4.30 -10.52 -15.34
C LYS A 216 2.87 -10.17 -14.96
N VAL A 217 2.40 -10.60 -13.78
CA VAL A 217 1.06 -10.28 -13.25
C VAL A 217 0.84 -8.76 -13.18
N GLN A 218 1.84 -8.00 -12.74
CA GLN A 218 1.80 -6.54 -12.74
C GLN A 218 1.56 -5.98 -14.14
N ASN A 219 2.30 -6.45 -15.15
CA ASN A 219 2.22 -5.91 -16.50
C ASN A 219 0.90 -6.26 -17.18
N ASP A 220 0.39 -7.47 -16.95
CA ASP A 220 -0.93 -7.90 -17.42
C ASP A 220 -2.03 -7.02 -16.80
N TRP A 221 -1.95 -6.77 -15.49
CA TRP A 221 -2.86 -5.85 -14.78
C TRP A 221 -2.84 -4.43 -15.36
N LEU A 222 -1.65 -3.87 -15.57
CA LEU A 222 -1.48 -2.54 -16.15
C LEU A 222 -2.01 -2.44 -17.58
N THR A 223 -1.93 -3.52 -18.34
CA THR A 223 -2.46 -3.60 -19.71
C THR A 223 -3.98 -3.57 -19.67
N HIS A 224 -4.59 -4.41 -18.83
CA HIS A 224 -6.03 -4.42 -18.62
C HIS A 224 -6.58 -3.02 -18.21
N LEU A 225 -5.94 -2.35 -17.24
CA LEU A 225 -6.33 -1.00 -16.83
C LEU A 225 -6.30 0.03 -17.97
N LYS A 226 -5.31 -0.07 -18.88
CA LYS A 226 -5.20 0.84 -20.04
C LYS A 226 -6.31 0.57 -21.07
N GLU A 227 -6.67 -0.69 -21.26
CA GLU A 227 -7.76 -1.09 -22.16
C GLU A 227 -9.10 -0.61 -21.63
N GLU A 228 -9.41 -0.86 -20.36
CA GLU A 228 -10.63 -0.36 -19.72
C GLU A 228 -10.77 1.15 -19.81
N TYR A 229 -9.68 1.88 -19.54
CA TYR A 229 -9.65 3.34 -19.62
C TYR A 229 -9.91 3.86 -21.03
N SER A 230 -9.32 3.22 -22.04
CA SER A 230 -9.52 3.56 -23.45
C SER A 230 -10.97 3.33 -23.87
N GLN A 231 -11.53 2.16 -23.54
CA GLN A 231 -12.93 1.82 -23.86
C GLN A 231 -13.93 2.76 -23.17
N ALA A 232 -13.68 3.15 -21.92
CA ALA A 232 -14.54 4.09 -21.19
C ALA A 232 -14.54 5.49 -21.83
N ARG A 233 -13.40 5.93 -22.38
CA ARG A 233 -13.30 7.19 -23.13
C ARG A 233 -14.02 7.15 -24.46
N GLU A 234 -13.96 6.03 -25.17
CA GLU A 234 -14.65 5.85 -26.45
C GLU A 234 -16.18 5.80 -26.29
N LYS A 235 -16.68 5.08 -25.29
CA LYS A 235 -18.13 5.01 -24.97
C LYS A 235 -18.71 6.32 -24.43
N GLY A 236 -17.85 7.24 -23.98
CA GLY A 236 -18.23 8.54 -23.43
C GLY A 236 -18.34 9.67 -24.46
N LYS A 237 -17.81 9.45 -25.69
CA LYS A 237 -17.97 10.32 -26.86
C LYS A 237 -19.31 10.03 -27.54
#